data_AF-A0AB37CXP0-F1
#
_entry.id   AF-A0AB37CXP0-F1
#
_cell.length_a   1.000
_cell.length_b   1.000
_cell.length_c   1.000
_cell.angle_alpha   90.00
_cell.angle_beta   90.00
_cell.angle_gamma   90.00
#
_symmetry.space_group_name_H-M   'P 1'
#
loop_
_entity.id
_entity.type
_entity.pdbx_description
1 polymer ?
#
loop_
_entity_poly.entity_id
_entity_poly.type
_entity_poly.pdbx_seq_one_letter_code
_entity_poly.pdbx_strand_id
1 'polypeptide(L)'
;MSEDVQFNLRIPAELKQQIVEAAKKNSRSINAEAQLRLEKTFELDNLPEPTSPKNINDPEKLEKWAQSILKELLKLNDLSDRIIELEEQIEYFERYQNEQDKRIDGLEGHY
;
A
#
# COMPACT_ATOMS: atom_id res chain seq x y z
N MET A 1 15.92 -12.47 -18.42
CA MET A 1 15.66 -13.87 -18.01
C MET A 1 16.05 -13.95 -16.55
N SER A 2 15.09 -14.00 -15.64
CA SER A 2 15.40 -14.14 -14.21
C SER A 2 15.71 -15.61 -13.95
N GLU A 3 16.96 -15.93 -13.64
CA GLU A 3 17.35 -17.28 -13.24
C GLU A 3 16.70 -17.59 -11.89
N ASP A 4 15.63 -18.39 -11.90
CA ASP A 4 15.00 -18.88 -10.67
C ASP A 4 15.93 -19.94 -10.07
N VAL A 5 16.77 -19.50 -9.13
CA VAL A 5 17.73 -20.38 -8.44
C VAL A 5 16.99 -21.09 -7.32
N GLN A 6 16.86 -22.42 -7.43
CA GLN A 6 16.25 -23.23 -6.38
C GLN A 6 17.17 -23.27 -5.14
N PHE A 7 16.81 -22.48 -4.13
CA PHE A 7 17.55 -22.41 -2.86
C PHE A 7 16.94 -23.36 -1.81
N ASN A 8 17.69 -24.39 -1.42
CA ASN A 8 17.22 -25.33 -0.40
C ASN A 8 17.49 -24.79 1.02
N LEU A 9 16.48 -24.15 1.62
CA LEU A 9 16.55 -23.57 2.95
C LEU A 9 16.49 -24.63 4.05
N ARG A 10 17.56 -24.72 4.86
CA ARG A 10 17.53 -25.43 6.15
C ARG A 10 17.00 -24.48 7.22
N ILE A 11 15.73 -24.67 7.58
CA ILE A 11 15.06 -23.85 8.60
C ILE A 11 14.49 -24.72 9.73
N PRO A 12 14.36 -24.17 10.95
CA PRO A 12 13.66 -24.83 12.05
C PRO A 12 12.22 -25.20 11.67
N ALA A 13 11.71 -26.30 12.22
CA ALA A 13 10.35 -26.77 11.95
C ALA A 13 9.28 -25.73 12.33
N GLU A 14 9.49 -25.01 13.43
CA GLU A 14 8.61 -23.92 13.88
C GLU A 14 8.53 -22.79 12.86
N LEU A 15 9.67 -22.37 12.30
CA LEU A 15 9.70 -21.30 11.29
C LEU A 15 8.99 -21.73 10.00
N LYS A 16 9.18 -23.00 9.60
CA LYS A 16 8.45 -23.57 8.47
C LYS A 16 6.94 -23.53 8.70
N GLN A 17 6.47 -23.89 9.90
CA GLN A 17 5.04 -23.83 10.24
C GLN A 17 4.50 -22.40 10.16
N GLN A 18 5.22 -21.41 10.70
CA GLN A 18 4.81 -20.01 10.62
C GLN A 18 4.68 -19.50 9.18
N ILE A 19 5.59 -19.90 8.28
CA ILE A 19 5.51 -19.54 6.87
C ILE A 19 4.32 -20.23 6.20
N VAL A 20 4.06 -21.50 6.51
CA VAL A 20 2.91 -22.26 5.98
C VAL A 20 1.58 -21.63 6.39
N GLU A 21 1.44 -21.28 7.66
CA GLU A 21 0.22 -20.64 8.18
C GLU A 21 -0.01 -19.27 7.52
N ALA A 22 1.06 -18.47 7.39
CA ALA A 22 0.98 -17.18 6.72
C ALA A 22 0.67 -17.29 5.23
N ALA A 23 1.29 -18.24 4.54
CA ALA A 23 1.02 -18.52 3.12
C ALA A 23 -0.46 -18.91 2.92
N LYS A 24 -1.00 -19.75 3.82
CA LYS A 24 -2.42 -20.12 3.81
C LYS A 24 -3.33 -18.92 4.07
N LYS A 25 -2.99 -18.05 5.02
CA LYS A 25 -3.75 -16.83 5.32
C LYS A 25 -3.76 -15.83 4.16
N ASN A 26 -2.65 -15.73 3.45
CA ASN A 26 -2.46 -14.80 2.33
C ASN A 26 -2.81 -15.40 0.96
N SER A 27 -3.31 -16.64 0.91
CA SER A 27 -3.61 -17.38 -0.32
C SER A 27 -2.43 -17.43 -1.30
N ARG A 28 -1.22 -17.66 -0.80
CA ARG A 28 0.03 -17.72 -1.56
C ARG A 28 0.72 -19.07 -1.40
N SER A 29 1.61 -19.41 -2.32
CA SER A 29 2.48 -20.57 -2.14
C SER A 29 3.51 -20.30 -1.02
N ILE A 30 4.00 -21.34 -0.37
CA ILE A 30 5.03 -21.23 0.68
C ILE A 30 6.27 -20.51 0.15
N ASN A 31 6.68 -20.82 -1.08
CA ASN A 31 7.83 -20.19 -1.73
C ASN A 31 7.56 -18.70 -2.01
N ALA A 32 6.38 -18.35 -2.52
CA ALA A 32 6.02 -16.96 -2.79
C ALA A 32 5.93 -16.11 -1.51
N GLU A 33 5.38 -16.67 -0.42
CA GLU A 33 5.34 -15.99 0.87
C GLU A 33 6.74 -15.84 1.48
N ALA A 34 7.59 -16.87 1.37
CA ALA A 34 8.97 -16.80 1.83
C ALA A 34 9.79 -15.76 1.05
N GLN A 35 9.68 -15.77 -0.28
CA GLN A 35 10.32 -14.80 -1.16
C GLN A 35 9.90 -13.38 -0.82
N LEU A 36 8.59 -13.11 -0.76
CA LEU A 36 8.07 -11.78 -0.42
C LEU A 36 8.59 -11.29 0.94
N ARG A 37 8.66 -12.17 1.94
CA ARG A 37 9.17 -11.80 3.26
C ARG A 37 10.65 -11.46 3.22
N LEU A 38 11.45 -12.20 2.44
CA LEU A 38 12.86 -11.93 2.25
C LEU A 38 13.04 -10.60 1.52
N GLU A 39 12.37 -10.42 0.37
CA GLU A 39 12.38 -9.18 -0.42
C GLU A 39 11.98 -7.97 0.43
N LYS A 40 10.86 -8.05 1.15
CA LYS A 40 10.43 -6.99 2.07
C LYS A 40 11.46 -6.68 3.15
N THR A 41 12.18 -7.68 3.65
CA THR A 41 13.23 -7.43 4.66
C THR A 41 14.34 -6.58 4.05
N PHE A 42 14.79 -6.91 2.84
CA PHE A 42 15.81 -6.12 2.13
C PHE A 42 15.29 -4.77 1.62
N GLU A 43 14.02 -4.65 1.25
CA GLU A 43 13.39 -3.36 0.93
C GLU A 43 13.38 -2.45 2.16
N LEU A 44 13.02 -2.98 3.33
CA LEU A 44 13.03 -2.24 4.59
C LEU A 44 14.45 -1.80 4.99
N ASP A 45 15.48 -2.60 4.70
CA ASP A 45 16.89 -2.24 4.91
C ASP A 45 17.37 -1.13 3.96
N ASN A 46 16.77 -1.02 2.76
CA ASN A 46 17.11 0.00 1.76
C ASN A 46 16.28 1.28 1.88
N LEU A 47 15.24 1.29 2.71
CA LEU A 47 14.57 2.53 3.07
C LEU A 47 15.52 3.37 3.94
N PRO A 48 15.61 4.70 3.72
CA PRO A 48 16.33 5.56 4.64
C PRO A 48 15.77 5.33 6.04
N GLU A 49 16.64 4.93 6.99
CA GLU A 49 16.22 4.60 8.34
C GLU A 49 15.33 5.71 8.93
N PRO A 50 14.34 5.37 9.77
CA PRO A 50 13.85 4.04 10.15
C PRO A 50 12.34 3.81 9.89
N THR A 51 11.97 2.64 9.39
CA THR A 51 10.56 2.17 9.31
C THR A 51 10.16 1.32 10.53
N SER A 52 11.05 1.13 11.52
CA SER A 52 10.77 0.38 12.75
C SER A 52 11.54 0.95 13.95
N PRO A 53 10.86 1.28 15.08
CA PRO A 53 11.51 1.87 16.26
C PRO A 53 12.27 0.84 17.11
N LYS A 54 12.14 -0.46 16.83
CA LYS A 54 12.64 -1.54 17.69
C LYS A 54 14.17 -1.60 17.82
N ASN A 55 14.91 -0.95 16.91
CA ASN A 55 16.38 -0.87 16.94
C ASN A 55 16.90 0.52 17.33
N ILE A 56 16.02 1.49 17.65
CA ILE A 56 16.41 2.84 18.03
C ILE A 56 16.58 2.90 19.55
N ASN A 57 17.80 2.70 20.03
CA ASN A 57 18.14 2.76 21.46
C ASN A 57 18.43 4.18 21.97
N ASP A 58 18.48 5.17 21.07
CA ASP A 58 18.77 6.56 21.37
C ASP A 58 17.45 7.37 21.43
N PRO A 59 17.16 8.07 22.55
CA PRO A 59 15.88 8.78 22.72
C PRO A 59 15.70 9.94 21.74
N GLU A 60 16.76 10.63 21.34
CA GLU A 60 16.68 11.78 20.43
C GLU A 60 16.41 11.30 18.99
N LYS A 61 17.02 10.18 18.60
CA LYS A 61 16.71 9.54 17.31
C LYS A 61 15.29 9.00 17.27
N LEU A 62 14.80 8.47 18.38
CA LEU A 62 13.42 7.97 18.49
C LEU A 62 12.41 9.11 18.37
N GLU A 63 12.70 10.27 18.97
CA GLU A 63 11.85 11.46 18.84
C GLU A 63 11.82 11.97 17.39
N LYS A 64 12.98 12.09 16.73
CA LYS A 64 13.06 12.49 15.31
C LYS A 64 12.31 11.51 14.40
N TRP A 65 12.40 10.21 14.69
CA TRP A 65 11.62 9.19 14.01
C TRP A 65 10.12 9.39 14.19
N ALA A 66 9.66 9.54 15.44
CA ALA A 66 8.25 9.74 15.75
C ALA A 66 7.69 11.00 15.06
N GLN A 67 8.46 12.09 15.02
CA GLN A 67 8.11 13.31 14.29
C GLN A 67 8.00 13.07 12.78
N SER A 68 8.91 12.28 12.19
CA SER A 68 8.84 11.92 10.76
C SER A 68 7.58 11.13 10.43
N ILE A 69 7.23 10.15 11.27
CA ILE A 69 6.00 9.36 11.09
C ILE A 69 4.76 10.24 11.23
N LEU A 70 4.73 11.12 12.24
CA LEU A 70 3.62 12.05 12.46
C LEU A 70 3.43 12.98 11.26
N LYS A 71 4.53 13.50 10.68
CA LYS A 71 4.48 14.31 9.46
C LYS A 71 3.88 13.54 8.29
N GLU A 72 4.22 12.26 8.12
CA GLU A 72 3.69 11.45 7.03
C GLU A 72 2.20 11.14 7.22
N LEU A 73 1.76 10.85 8.46
CA LEU A 73 0.36 10.67 8.79
C LEU A 73 -0.48 11.94 8.53
N LEU A 74 0.05 13.12 8.84
CA LEU A 74 -0.59 14.40 8.53
C LEU A 74 -0.79 14.59 7.02
N LYS A 75 0.23 14.26 6.21
CA LYS A 75 0.09 14.33 4.74
C LYS A 75 -0.97 13.36 4.23
N LEU A 76 -1.03 12.14 4.77
CA LEU A 76 -2.03 11.17 4.38
C LEU A 76 -3.45 11.64 4.71
N ASN A 77 -3.64 12.32 5.84
CA ASN A 77 -4.92 12.93 6.19
C ASN A 77 -5.31 14.03 5.19
N ASP A 78 -4.39 14.95 4.89
CA ASP A 78 -4.62 16.01 3.89
C ASP A 78 -4.97 15.44 2.50
N LEU A 79 -4.27 14.37 2.09
CA LEU A 79 -4.61 13.67 0.84
C LEU A 79 -5.99 13.02 0.90
N SER A 80 -6.40 12.47 2.04
CA SER A 80 -7.74 11.92 2.21
C SER A 80 -8.81 13.00 2.07
N ASP A 81 -8.61 14.16 2.69
CA ASP A 81 -9.54 15.29 2.60
C ASP A 81 -9.67 15.77 1.14
N ARG A 82 -8.54 15.86 0.42
CA ARG A 82 -8.52 16.23 -1.00
C ARG A 82 -9.19 15.20 -1.91
N ILE A 83 -9.13 13.92 -1.57
CA ILE A 83 -9.84 12.87 -2.33
C ILE A 83 -11.35 13.08 -2.19
N ILE A 84 -11.84 13.34 -0.98
CA ILE A 84 -13.27 13.60 -0.73
C ILE A 84 -13.75 14.79 -1.57
N GLU A 85 -13.00 15.90 -1.58
CA GLU A 85 -13.35 17.07 -2.39
C GLU A 85 -13.38 16.76 -3.90
N LEU A 86 -12.44 15.95 -4.40
CA LEU A 86 -12.40 15.55 -5.80
C LEU A 86 -13.57 14.63 -6.17
N GLU A 87 -13.96 13.73 -5.27
CA GLU A 87 -15.12 12.86 -5.45
C GLU A 87 -16.41 13.69 -5.60
N GLU A 88 -16.60 14.71 -4.75
CA GLU A 88 -17.73 15.64 -4.86
C GLU A 88 -17.72 16.42 -6.18
N GLN A 89 -16.54 16.88 -6.62
CA GLN A 89 -16.40 17.59 -7.90
C GLN A 89 -16.73 16.70 -9.09
N ILE A 90 -16.27 15.46 -9.09
CA ILE A 90 -16.58 14.49 -10.15
C ILE A 90 -18.09 14.26 -10.21
N GLU A 91 -18.74 14.03 -9.07
CA GLU A 91 -20.19 13.82 -9.02
C GLU A 91 -20.95 15.04 -9.58
N TYR A 92 -20.51 16.25 -9.25
CA TYR A 92 -21.08 17.48 -9.81
C TYR A 92 -20.93 17.52 -11.34
N PHE A 93 -19.75 17.21 -11.87
CA PHE A 93 -19.50 17.22 -13.31
C PHE A 93 -20.30 16.15 -14.05
N GLU A 94 -20.44 14.95 -13.49
CA GLU A 94 -21.26 13.88 -14.06
C GLU A 94 -22.73 14.28 -14.13
N ARG A 95 -23.27 14.90 -13.07
CA ARG A 95 -24.65 15.44 -13.08
C ARG A 95 -24.81 16.51 -14.15
N TYR A 96 -23.87 17.44 -14.24
CA TYR A 96 -23.89 18.50 -15.24
C TYR A 96 -23.83 17.96 -16.68
N GLN A 97 -22.94 16.99 -16.95
CA GLN A 97 -22.86 16.33 -18.25
C GLN A 97 -24.17 15.64 -18.62
N ASN A 98 -24.74 14.85 -17.71
CA ASN A 98 -26.03 14.20 -17.93
C ASN A 98 -27.16 15.19 -18.25
N GLU A 99 -27.16 16.37 -17.62
CA GLU A 99 -28.12 17.43 -17.94
C GLU A 99 -27.87 18.05 -19.32
N GLN A 100 -26.62 18.25 -19.73
CA GLN A 100 -26.32 18.72 -21.09
C GLN A 100 -26.71 17.68 -22.14
N ASP A 101 -26.41 16.41 -21.91
CA ASP A 101 -26.75 15.32 -22.84
C ASP A 101 -28.26 15.23 -23.06
N LYS A 102 -29.05 15.28 -21.98
CA LYS A 102 -30.53 15.33 -22.07
C LYS A 102 -31.03 16.55 -22.85
N ARG A 103 -30.36 17.69 -22.72
CA ARG A 103 -30.72 18.91 -23.46
C ARG A 103 -30.36 18.77 -24.94
N ILE A 104 -29.23 18.14 -25.26
CA ILE A 104 -28.81 17.87 -26.63
C ILE A 104 -29.78 16.88 -27.28
N ASP A 105 -30.12 15.77 -26.63
CA ASP A 105 -31.12 14.80 -27.12
C ASP A 105 -32.48 15.46 -27.39
N GLY A 106 -32.91 16.35 -26.50
CA GLY A 106 -34.15 17.12 -26.66
C GLY A 106 -34.11 18.15 -27.81
N LEU A 107 -32.93 18.59 -28.24
CA LEU A 107 -32.73 19.49 -29.38
C LEU A 107 -32.55 18.71 -30.69
N GLU A 108 -31.99 17.49 -30.66
CA GLU A 108 -31.84 16.61 -31.83
C GLU A 108 -33.14 15.89 -32.23
N GLY A 109 -34.18 15.94 -31.38
CA GLY A 109 -35.55 15.60 -31.80
C GLY A 109 -35.79 14.12 -32.08
N HIS A 110 -35.03 13.23 -31.45
CA HIS A 110 -35.31 11.80 -31.49
C HIS A 110 -36.40 11.45 -30.46
N TYR A 111 -37.67 11.48 -30.90
CA TYR A 111 -38.80 10.80 -30.25
C TYR A 111 -38.82 9.31 -30.59
#